data_AF-A0A928DCX4-F1
#
_entry.id   AF-A0A928DCX4-F1
#
_cell.length_a   1.000
_cell.length_b   1.000
_cell.length_c   1.000
_cell.angle_alpha   90.00
_cell.angle_beta   90.00
_cell.angle_gamma   90.00
#
_symmetry.space_group_name_H-M   'P 1'
#
loop_
_entity.id
_entity.type
_entity.pdbx_description
1 polymer ?
#
loop_
_entity_poly.entity_id
_entity_poly.type
_entity_poly.pdbx_seq_one_letter_code
_entity_poly.pdbx_strand_id
1 'polypeptide(L)'
;MKRLAFIGLAASIHAMAADTVVSGDMQIEAGTMYEINVGSGDTVTYSGLISGEGGVKKTGTGTLVLSGANTFSGGFNLVEGKVRADSEQAFGTAAVTNSATVSGTQFIFNVDGGVFENQFLLLGSKTNGSGDYPTLYFQKNTTLNGDVTLAMETNFGNLNSSSIVVNFYGRILGGANILYKIGSSCMSVGRFMPPPDEISLCSCASERCNWATGL
;
A
#
# COMPACT_ATOMS: atom_id res chain seq x y z
N MET A 1 2.08 -24.34 -14.42
CA MET A 1 1.24 -23.15 -14.17
C MET A 1 -0.16 -23.62 -13.77
N LYS A 2 -0.50 -23.59 -12.47
CA LYS A 2 -1.87 -23.92 -12.01
C LYS A 2 -2.76 -22.71 -12.27
N ARG A 3 -3.69 -22.82 -13.23
CA ARG A 3 -4.73 -21.81 -13.48
C ARG A 3 -5.86 -22.04 -12.47
N LEU A 4 -6.00 -21.17 -11.49
CA LEU A 4 -7.18 -21.08 -10.64
C LEU A 4 -8.14 -20.07 -11.28
N ALA A 5 -9.30 -20.54 -11.74
CA ALA A 5 -10.39 -19.69 -12.20
C ALA A 5 -11.41 -19.57 -11.07
N PHE A 6 -11.82 -18.36 -10.69
CA PHE A 6 -12.83 -18.12 -9.68
C PHE A 6 -13.99 -17.33 -10.28
N ILE A 7 -15.17 -17.95 -10.31
CA ILE A 7 -16.45 -17.31 -10.59
C ILE A 7 -17.36 -17.69 -9.40
N GLY A 8 -17.67 -16.75 -8.49
CA GLY A 8 -18.69 -16.97 -7.45
C GLY A 8 -18.43 -16.40 -6.04
N LEU A 9 -19.55 -16.13 -5.36
CA LEU A 9 -19.85 -15.21 -4.24
C LEU A 9 -19.02 -15.23 -2.93
N ALA A 10 -18.02 -16.08 -2.76
CA ALA A 10 -17.11 -16.06 -1.62
C ALA A 10 -16.01 -17.08 -1.86
N ALA A 11 -15.13 -16.81 -2.82
CA ALA A 11 -13.89 -17.55 -2.90
C ALA A 11 -12.84 -16.79 -2.09
N SER A 12 -12.07 -17.50 -1.28
CA SER A 12 -10.81 -16.96 -0.76
C SER A 12 -9.71 -17.52 -1.62
N ILE A 13 -8.75 -16.69 -2.03
CA ILE A 13 -7.48 -17.23 -2.51
C ILE A 13 -6.69 -17.62 -1.26
N HIS A 14 -6.53 -18.91 -1.01
CA HIS A 14 -5.53 -19.45 -0.09
C HIS A 14 -4.41 -20.04 -0.94
N ALA A 15 -3.28 -19.34 -1.05
CA ALA A 15 -2.09 -19.95 -1.61
C ALA A 15 -1.36 -20.72 -0.50
N MET A 16 -1.09 -22.00 -0.75
CA MET A 16 -0.32 -22.88 0.15
C MET A 16 1.01 -23.32 -0.48
N ALA A 17 1.50 -22.57 -1.46
CA ALA A 17 2.75 -22.83 -2.16
C ALA A 17 3.47 -21.53 -2.48
N ALA A 18 4.77 -21.49 -2.19
CA ALA A 18 5.65 -20.40 -2.54
C ALA A 18 5.55 -20.07 -4.05
N ASP A 19 5.56 -18.78 -4.37
CA ASP A 19 5.61 -18.22 -5.72
C ASP A 19 4.48 -18.69 -6.66
N THR A 20 3.24 -18.46 -6.23
CA THR A 20 2.06 -18.72 -7.06
C THR A 20 1.73 -17.51 -7.95
N VAL A 21 1.48 -17.75 -9.25
CA VAL A 21 0.96 -16.73 -10.18
C VAL A 21 -0.49 -17.05 -10.54
N VAL A 22 -1.39 -16.11 -10.27
CA VAL A 22 -2.82 -16.17 -10.62
C VAL A 22 -3.06 -15.17 -11.76
N SER A 23 -3.55 -15.67 -12.90
CA SER A 23 -3.72 -14.89 -14.13
C SER A 23 -5.15 -14.86 -14.65
N GLY A 24 -6.10 -15.49 -13.94
CA GLY A 24 -7.51 -15.39 -14.28
C GLY A 24 -8.08 -14.04 -13.83
N ASP A 25 -9.03 -13.52 -14.60
CA ASP A 25 -9.76 -12.32 -14.21
C ASP A 25 -10.76 -12.65 -13.10
N MET A 26 -11.03 -11.66 -12.24
CA MET A 26 -11.99 -11.73 -11.15
C MET A 26 -12.92 -10.54 -11.22
N GLN A 27 -14.20 -10.80 -11.03
CA GLN A 27 -15.23 -9.78 -10.86
C GLN A 27 -15.80 -9.93 -9.45
N ILE A 28 -15.79 -8.84 -8.67
CA ILE A 28 -16.27 -8.80 -7.30
C ILE A 28 -17.58 -8.02 -7.27
N GLU A 29 -18.63 -8.67 -6.78
CA GLU A 29 -19.96 -8.05 -6.68
C GLU A 29 -20.02 -6.98 -5.60
N ALA A 30 -20.95 -6.03 -5.77
CA ALA A 30 -21.21 -4.96 -4.80
C ALA A 30 -21.44 -5.52 -3.39
N GLY A 31 -20.94 -4.81 -2.38
CA GLY A 31 -21.08 -5.21 -0.97
C GLY A 31 -20.22 -6.40 -0.54
N THR A 32 -19.38 -6.94 -1.43
CA THR A 32 -18.47 -8.05 -1.10
C THR A 32 -17.05 -7.56 -0.87
N MET A 33 -16.37 -8.10 0.15
CA MET A 33 -14.92 -8.00 0.33
C MET A 33 -14.29 -9.36 0.07
N TYR A 34 -13.61 -9.50 -1.06
CA TYR A 34 -12.95 -10.75 -1.44
C TYR A 34 -11.64 -10.91 -0.67
N GLU A 35 -11.50 -12.01 0.08
CA GLU A 35 -10.29 -12.25 0.87
C GLU A 35 -9.19 -12.96 0.06
N ILE A 36 -8.02 -12.35 0.00
CA ILE A 36 -6.78 -12.95 -0.48
C ILE A 36 -5.89 -13.19 0.72
N ASN A 37 -5.74 -14.46 1.11
CA ASN A 37 -4.85 -14.88 2.18
C ASN A 37 -3.53 -15.37 1.59
N VAL A 38 -2.41 -14.78 2.04
CA VAL A 38 -1.06 -15.23 1.66
C VAL A 38 -0.31 -15.63 2.92
N GLY A 39 0.06 -16.92 2.97
CA GLY A 39 0.77 -17.52 4.09
C GLY A 39 2.16 -16.93 4.35
N SER A 40 2.67 -17.12 5.56
CA SER A 40 4.00 -16.65 5.95
C SER A 40 5.08 -17.24 5.03
N GLY A 41 5.97 -16.39 4.51
CA GLY A 41 7.04 -16.80 3.60
C GLY A 41 6.60 -16.97 2.14
N ASP A 42 5.30 -16.99 1.87
CA ASP A 42 4.77 -17.11 0.51
C ASP A 42 4.69 -15.75 -0.20
N THR A 43 4.84 -15.81 -1.53
CA THR A 43 4.52 -14.71 -2.44
C THR A 43 3.49 -15.19 -3.45
N VAL A 44 2.42 -14.40 -3.61
CA VAL A 44 1.39 -14.62 -4.63
C VAL A 44 1.37 -13.43 -5.56
N THR A 45 1.53 -13.66 -6.85
CA THR A 45 1.34 -12.64 -7.88
C THR A 45 -0.02 -12.81 -8.55
N TYR A 46 -0.87 -11.81 -8.38
CA TYR A 46 -2.12 -11.69 -9.10
C TYR A 46 -1.94 -10.75 -10.29
N SER A 47 -1.92 -11.33 -11.49
CA SER A 47 -1.72 -10.63 -12.76
C SER A 47 -2.99 -10.51 -13.60
N GLY A 48 -4.09 -11.17 -13.21
CA GLY A 48 -5.39 -10.98 -13.85
C GLY A 48 -6.01 -9.63 -13.51
N LEU A 49 -7.05 -9.25 -14.24
CA LEU A 49 -7.86 -8.08 -13.93
C LEU A 49 -8.80 -8.39 -12.75
N ILE A 50 -8.74 -7.59 -11.69
CA ILE A 50 -9.79 -7.55 -10.65
C ILE A 50 -10.72 -6.37 -10.95
N SER A 51 -12.01 -6.64 -11.09
CA SER A 51 -13.04 -5.69 -11.51
C SER A 51 -14.30 -5.79 -10.64
N GLY A 52 -15.29 -4.92 -10.86
CA GLY A 52 -16.58 -4.95 -10.16
C GLY A 52 -16.69 -3.94 -9.01
N GLU A 53 -17.83 -3.93 -8.33
CA GLU A 53 -18.14 -2.92 -7.31
C GLU A 53 -17.70 -3.31 -5.89
N GLY A 54 -17.31 -4.58 -5.69
CA GLY A 54 -16.76 -5.06 -4.43
C GLY A 54 -15.28 -4.69 -4.23
N GLY A 55 -14.75 -5.03 -3.05
CA GLY A 55 -13.39 -4.72 -2.64
C GLY A 55 -12.54 -5.95 -2.37
N VAL A 56 -11.26 -5.73 -2.08
CA VAL A 56 -10.27 -6.78 -1.79
C VAL A 56 -9.76 -6.63 -0.36
N LYS A 57 -9.69 -7.74 0.37
CA LYS A 57 -9.10 -7.81 1.71
C LYS A 57 -7.88 -8.72 1.69
N LYS A 58 -6.71 -8.21 2.05
CA LYS A 58 -5.46 -8.97 2.15
C LYS A 58 -5.19 -9.38 3.59
N THR A 59 -5.11 -10.69 3.84
CA THR A 59 -4.78 -11.30 5.14
C THR A 59 -3.56 -12.23 5.02
N GLY A 60 -3.06 -12.73 6.16
CA GLY A 60 -1.85 -13.55 6.23
C GLY A 60 -0.57 -12.72 6.07
N THR A 61 0.52 -13.19 6.67
CA THR A 61 1.77 -12.41 6.80
C THR A 61 2.65 -12.40 5.55
N GLY A 62 2.31 -13.17 4.52
CA GLY A 62 3.04 -13.22 3.25
C GLY A 62 2.78 -12.02 2.33
N THR A 63 3.32 -12.11 1.12
CA THR A 63 3.33 -11.02 0.13
C THR A 63 2.33 -11.24 -1.00
N LEU A 64 1.38 -10.32 -1.15
CA LEU A 64 0.56 -10.23 -2.36
C LEU A 64 1.17 -9.23 -3.34
N VAL A 65 1.42 -9.64 -4.56
CA VAL A 65 1.79 -8.77 -5.68
C VAL A 65 0.57 -8.57 -6.56
N LEU A 66 0.23 -7.31 -6.83
CA LEU A 66 -0.82 -6.92 -7.76
C LEU A 66 -0.17 -6.28 -8.99
N SER A 67 -0.19 -6.98 -10.12
CA SER A 67 0.39 -6.49 -11.39
C SER A 67 -0.66 -6.20 -12.47
N GLY A 68 -1.92 -6.58 -12.24
CA GLY A 68 -3.04 -6.20 -13.11
C GLY A 68 -3.41 -4.72 -12.99
N ALA A 69 -3.95 -4.15 -14.07
CA ALA A 69 -4.57 -2.83 -14.06
C ALA A 69 -6.02 -2.95 -13.55
N ASN A 70 -6.18 -2.98 -12.23
CA ASN A 70 -7.45 -3.31 -11.59
C ASN A 70 -8.47 -2.16 -11.66
N THR A 71 -9.75 -2.50 -11.73
CA THR A 71 -10.86 -1.54 -11.85
C THR A 71 -11.91 -1.67 -10.76
N PHE A 72 -11.70 -2.55 -9.77
CA PHE A 72 -12.65 -2.70 -8.66
C PHE A 72 -12.81 -1.39 -7.87
N SER A 73 -14.03 -1.13 -7.37
CA SER A 73 -14.38 0.14 -6.72
C SER A 73 -14.81 0.00 -5.25
N GLY A 74 -14.81 -1.20 -4.67
CA GLY A 74 -15.14 -1.40 -3.26
C GLY A 74 -13.97 -1.16 -2.29
N GLY A 75 -12.81 -0.78 -2.81
CA GLY A 75 -11.61 -0.46 -2.02
C GLY A 75 -10.71 -1.64 -1.75
N PHE A 76 -9.50 -1.36 -1.27
CA PHE A 76 -8.50 -2.36 -0.89
C PHE A 76 -8.22 -2.26 0.61
N ASN A 77 -8.25 -3.36 1.34
CA ASN A 77 -7.95 -3.39 2.76
C ASN A 77 -6.77 -4.33 3.06
N LEU A 78 -5.65 -3.76 3.50
CA LEU A 78 -4.51 -4.51 4.03
C LEU A 78 -4.70 -4.75 5.52
N VAL A 79 -4.92 -6.00 5.91
CA VAL A 79 -5.07 -6.41 7.31
C VAL A 79 -3.76 -7.00 7.83
N GLU A 80 -3.06 -7.81 7.04
CA GLU A 80 -1.79 -8.43 7.45
C GLU A 80 -0.80 -8.58 6.29
N GLY A 81 0.49 -8.62 6.66
CA GLY A 81 1.59 -8.92 5.74
C GLY A 81 1.89 -7.77 4.79
N LYS A 82 2.20 -8.12 3.54
CA LYS A 82 2.71 -7.17 2.55
C LYS A 82 1.85 -7.18 1.30
N VAL A 83 1.69 -6.00 0.71
CA VAL A 83 1.18 -5.86 -0.65
C VAL A 83 2.18 -5.06 -1.49
N ARG A 84 2.46 -5.52 -2.70
CA ARG A 84 3.33 -4.86 -3.68
C ARG A 84 2.52 -4.50 -4.91
N ALA A 85 2.51 -3.22 -5.26
CA ALA A 85 1.90 -2.69 -6.46
C ALA A 85 2.93 -2.66 -7.59
N ASP A 86 2.69 -3.47 -8.62
CA ASP A 86 3.44 -3.52 -9.88
C ASP A 86 2.65 -2.88 -11.04
N SER A 87 1.53 -2.24 -10.72
CA SER A 87 0.70 -1.46 -11.63
C SER A 87 0.20 -0.21 -10.90
N GLU A 88 0.02 0.89 -11.62
CA GLU A 88 -0.53 2.15 -11.09
C GLU A 88 -1.97 1.96 -10.61
N GLN A 89 -2.74 1.11 -11.31
CA GLN A 89 -4.11 0.76 -10.95
C GLN A 89 -4.18 -0.52 -10.10
N ALA A 90 -3.08 -0.91 -9.44
CA ALA A 90 -3.04 -2.12 -8.62
C ALA A 90 -4.17 -2.19 -7.58
N PHE A 91 -4.58 -1.05 -7.02
CA PHE A 91 -5.57 -1.00 -5.96
C PHE A 91 -7.00 -0.63 -6.42
N GLY A 92 -7.28 -0.69 -7.72
CA GLY A 92 -8.58 -0.28 -8.24
C GLY A 92 -8.77 1.24 -8.15
N THR A 93 -10.03 1.67 -8.06
CA THR A 93 -10.40 3.10 -8.18
C THR A 93 -10.76 3.77 -6.85
N ALA A 94 -10.90 3.00 -5.78
CA ALA A 94 -11.36 3.49 -4.48
C ALA A 94 -10.24 3.59 -3.44
N ALA A 95 -10.60 3.90 -2.19
CA ALA A 95 -9.62 4.05 -1.12
C ALA A 95 -8.88 2.74 -0.79
N VAL A 96 -7.62 2.92 -0.39
CA VAL A 96 -6.75 1.88 0.15
C VAL A 96 -6.66 2.09 1.65
N THR A 97 -7.13 1.11 2.41
CA THR A 97 -7.12 1.16 3.87
C THR A 97 -6.11 0.15 4.41
N ASN A 98 -5.42 0.55 5.47
CA ASN A 98 -4.65 -0.33 6.33
C ASN A 98 -5.40 -0.51 7.64
N SER A 99 -6.22 -1.55 7.76
CA SER A 99 -6.92 -1.87 9.02
C SER A 99 -6.16 -2.90 9.84
N ALA A 100 -4.82 -2.80 9.86
CA ALA A 100 -3.99 -3.85 10.44
C ALA A 100 -4.32 -4.11 11.91
N THR A 101 -4.66 -5.35 12.23
CA THR A 101 -4.88 -5.80 13.61
C THR A 101 -3.60 -6.27 14.28
N VAL A 102 -2.56 -6.52 13.47
CA VAL A 102 -1.20 -6.94 13.87
C VAL A 102 -0.17 -5.99 13.26
N SER A 103 0.99 -5.87 13.90
CA SER A 103 2.02 -4.95 13.47
C SER A 103 2.74 -5.33 12.16
N GLY A 104 3.35 -4.32 11.52
CA GLY A 104 4.33 -4.53 10.45
C GLY A 104 3.77 -4.70 9.03
N THR A 105 2.56 -4.20 8.76
CA THR A 105 2.01 -4.19 7.40
C THR A 105 2.79 -3.27 6.46
N GLN A 106 2.94 -3.70 5.21
CA GLN A 106 3.77 -3.01 4.22
C GLN A 106 3.02 -2.81 2.91
N PHE A 107 2.94 -1.57 2.45
CA PHE A 107 2.66 -1.26 1.04
C PHE A 107 3.99 -1.04 0.33
N ILE A 108 4.19 -1.69 -0.80
CA ILE A 108 5.41 -1.57 -1.59
C ILE A 108 5.04 -1.04 -2.98
N PHE A 109 5.48 0.16 -3.30
CA PHE A 109 5.28 0.79 -4.60
C PHE A 109 6.47 0.48 -5.51
N ASN A 110 6.23 -0.27 -6.58
CA ASN A 110 7.27 -0.79 -7.48
C ASN A 110 6.97 -0.50 -8.96
N VAL A 111 6.45 0.69 -9.24
CA VAL A 111 6.22 1.17 -10.62
C VAL A 111 7.11 2.38 -10.86
N ASP A 112 7.88 2.37 -11.95
CA ASP A 112 8.81 3.47 -12.25
C ASP A 112 8.07 4.71 -12.74
N GLY A 113 8.12 5.78 -11.95
CA GLY A 113 7.32 6.99 -12.18
C GLY A 113 5.84 6.81 -11.88
N GLY A 114 5.46 5.74 -11.17
CA GLY A 114 4.08 5.33 -10.98
C GLY A 114 3.22 6.39 -10.32
N VAL A 115 2.03 6.62 -10.86
CA VAL A 115 1.02 7.55 -10.31
C VAL A 115 -0.12 6.76 -9.66
N PHE A 116 -0.33 6.95 -8.36
CA PHE A 116 -1.43 6.33 -7.61
C PHE A 116 -2.49 7.37 -7.25
N GLU A 117 -3.67 7.22 -7.84
CA GLU A 117 -4.83 8.11 -7.63
C GLU A 117 -5.60 7.78 -6.34
N ASN A 118 -5.38 6.58 -5.78
CA ASN A 118 -6.10 6.14 -4.59
C ASN A 118 -5.80 7.02 -3.38
N GLN A 119 -6.83 7.24 -2.55
CA GLN A 119 -6.63 7.72 -1.18
C GLN A 119 -6.04 6.59 -0.34
N PHE A 120 -5.07 6.89 0.51
CA PHE A 120 -4.48 5.94 1.45
C PHE A 120 -4.86 6.31 2.89
N LEU A 121 -5.55 5.40 3.58
CA LEU A 121 -5.95 5.55 4.97
C LEU A 121 -5.18 4.55 5.85
N LEU A 122 -4.20 5.05 6.59
CA LEU A 122 -3.29 4.24 7.41
C LEU A 122 -3.78 4.20 8.85
N LEU A 123 -4.68 3.24 9.15
CA LEU A 123 -5.27 3.10 10.48
C LEU A 123 -4.32 2.40 11.45
N GLY A 124 -3.76 1.25 11.06
CA GLY A 124 -2.80 0.44 11.83
C GLY A 124 -3.21 0.05 13.26
N SER A 125 -2.33 -0.68 13.97
CA SER A 125 -2.48 -1.01 15.41
C SER A 125 -1.11 -1.08 16.08
N LYS A 126 -0.95 -0.41 17.25
CA LYS A 126 0.26 -0.53 18.10
C LYS A 126 0.10 -1.75 18.98
N THR A 127 0.80 -2.85 18.69
CA THR A 127 0.61 -4.09 19.47
C THR A 127 1.71 -4.44 20.48
N ASN A 128 2.90 -3.81 20.52
CA ASN A 128 3.84 -3.76 21.67
C ASN A 128 5.23 -3.22 21.23
N GLY A 129 5.67 -2.06 21.72
CA GLY A 129 7.04 -1.55 21.52
C GLY A 129 7.25 -0.67 20.27
N SER A 130 8.40 0.01 20.18
CA SER A 130 8.73 0.94 19.09
C SER A 130 9.02 0.18 17.78
N GLY A 131 8.40 0.59 16.66
CA GLY A 131 8.75 0.12 15.31
C GLY A 131 7.58 -0.50 14.52
N ASP A 132 6.46 -0.77 15.17
CA ASP A 132 5.32 -1.51 14.64
C ASP A 132 4.31 -0.64 13.86
N TYR A 133 4.84 0.24 13.01
CA TYR A 133 4.04 1.19 12.24
C TYR A 133 3.67 0.64 10.85
N PRO A 134 2.50 1.00 10.30
CA PRO A 134 2.25 0.86 8.87
C PRO A 134 3.44 1.41 8.09
N THR A 135 3.91 0.67 7.10
CA THR A 135 5.08 1.07 6.33
C THR A 135 4.74 1.28 4.87
N LEU A 136 5.04 2.46 4.34
CA LEU A 136 5.05 2.73 2.90
C LEU A 136 6.49 2.58 2.39
N TYR A 137 6.74 1.52 1.65
CA TYR A 137 7.99 1.29 0.96
C TYR A 137 7.90 1.71 -0.50
N PHE A 138 8.92 2.39 -0.97
CA PHE A 138 9.04 2.82 -2.35
C PHE A 138 10.31 2.18 -2.93
N GLN A 139 10.14 1.41 -4.00
CA GLN A 139 11.25 0.81 -4.76
C GLN A 139 11.62 1.66 -5.99
N LYS A 140 10.72 2.55 -6.39
CA LYS A 140 10.79 3.37 -7.58
C LYS A 140 10.29 4.78 -7.31
N ASN A 141 10.58 5.70 -8.22
CA ASN A 141 9.98 7.04 -8.17
C ASN A 141 8.46 6.90 -8.21
N THR A 142 7.77 7.56 -7.27
CA THR A 142 6.33 7.35 -7.05
C THR A 142 5.64 8.69 -6.84
N THR A 143 4.43 8.81 -7.36
CA THR A 143 3.55 9.95 -7.15
C THR A 143 2.26 9.46 -6.48
N LEU A 144 1.90 10.07 -5.35
CA LEU A 144 0.63 9.85 -4.67
C LEU A 144 -0.28 11.08 -4.90
N ASN A 145 -1.29 10.91 -5.73
CA ASN A 145 -2.26 11.97 -6.05
C ASN A 145 -3.43 12.00 -5.07
N GLY A 146 -3.86 10.84 -4.59
CA GLY A 146 -4.86 10.78 -3.52
C GLY A 146 -4.32 11.23 -2.17
N ASP A 147 -5.21 11.69 -1.30
CA ASP A 147 -4.88 12.05 0.09
C ASP A 147 -4.28 10.85 0.82
N VAL A 148 -3.24 11.09 1.64
CA VAL A 148 -2.65 10.11 2.55
C VAL A 148 -3.02 10.50 3.98
N THR A 149 -3.91 9.74 4.60
CA THR A 149 -4.34 9.96 5.99
C THR A 149 -3.61 9.02 6.92
N LEU A 150 -2.84 9.58 7.84
CA LEU A 150 -2.12 8.91 8.92
C LEU A 150 -2.99 8.97 10.18
N ALA A 151 -3.64 7.86 10.55
CA ALA A 151 -4.33 7.79 11.84
C ALA A 151 -3.37 7.46 12.99
N MET A 152 -2.15 7.06 12.68
CA MET A 152 -1.06 6.82 13.61
C MET A 152 0.29 7.16 13.00
N GLU A 153 1.33 7.11 13.83
CA GLU A 153 2.71 7.11 13.37
C GLU A 153 2.94 6.07 12.26
N THR A 154 3.66 6.46 11.22
CA THR A 154 3.86 5.66 10.00
C THR A 154 5.35 5.62 9.64
N ASN A 155 5.83 4.54 9.05
CA ASN A 155 7.20 4.45 8.51
C ASN A 155 7.19 4.64 7.00
N PHE A 156 8.12 5.42 6.45
CA PHE A 156 8.36 5.47 5.01
C PHE A 156 9.78 5.02 4.73
N GLY A 157 9.93 4.08 3.81
CA GLY A 157 11.21 3.47 3.49
C GLY A 157 11.53 3.50 2.01
N ASN A 158 12.81 3.59 1.70
CA ASN A 158 13.33 3.31 0.38
C ASN A 158 13.94 1.90 0.38
N LEU A 159 13.39 0.99 -0.43
CA LEU A 159 13.93 -0.38 -0.59
C LEU A 159 14.93 -0.50 -1.74
N ASN A 160 15.14 0.57 -2.51
CA ASN A 160 16.13 0.63 -3.57
C ASN A 160 17.48 1.08 -3.01
N SER A 161 18.58 0.60 -3.59
CA SER A 161 19.93 1.09 -3.27
C SER A 161 20.20 2.50 -3.84
N SER A 162 19.37 2.96 -4.78
CA SER A 162 19.45 4.29 -5.39
C SER A 162 18.53 5.28 -4.69
N SER A 163 18.83 6.58 -4.82
CA SER A 163 17.93 7.66 -4.42
C SER A 163 16.61 7.56 -5.19
N ILE A 164 15.50 7.74 -4.49
CA ILE A 164 14.16 7.81 -5.08
C ILE A 164 13.53 9.17 -4.81
N VAL A 165 12.60 9.56 -5.68
CA VAL A 165 11.75 10.73 -5.52
C VAL A 165 10.31 10.28 -5.27
N VAL A 166 9.71 10.81 -4.21
CA VAL A 166 8.29 10.63 -3.90
C VAL A 166 7.59 11.98 -4.02
N ASN A 167 6.54 12.07 -4.82
CA ASN A 167 5.73 13.28 -4.97
C ASN A 167 4.37 13.09 -4.27
N PHE A 168 3.89 14.12 -3.58
CA PHE A 168 2.55 14.14 -3.00
C PHE A 168 1.77 15.30 -3.61
N TYR A 169 0.75 14.97 -4.41
CA TYR A 169 -0.21 15.95 -4.91
C TYR A 169 -1.53 15.90 -4.14
N GLY A 170 -1.76 14.83 -3.38
CA GLY A 170 -2.78 14.79 -2.33
C GLY A 170 -2.28 15.41 -1.03
N ARG A 171 -3.20 15.62 -0.08
CA ARG A 171 -2.87 16.09 1.26
C ARG A 171 -2.33 14.94 2.11
N ILE A 172 -1.39 15.26 2.99
CA ILE A 172 -1.04 14.37 4.11
C ILE A 172 -1.81 14.84 5.33
N LEU A 173 -2.72 14.01 5.84
CA LEU A 173 -3.59 14.33 6.98
C LEU A 173 -3.16 13.47 8.17
N GLY A 174 -2.89 14.03 9.36
CA GLY A 174 -2.43 13.18 10.46
C GLY A 174 -2.38 13.77 11.87
N GLY A 175 -2.71 15.04 12.08
CA GLY A 175 -2.64 15.63 13.42
C GLY A 175 -1.22 15.57 13.99
N ALA A 176 -1.10 14.99 15.20
CA ALA A 176 0.17 14.80 15.91
C ALA A 176 0.97 13.56 15.45
N ASN A 177 0.53 12.85 14.40
CA ASN A 177 1.22 11.66 13.91
C ASN A 177 2.52 12.01 13.18
N ILE A 178 3.59 11.30 13.55
CA ILE A 178 4.92 11.48 12.97
C ILE A 178 5.14 10.43 11.90
N LEU A 179 5.93 10.77 10.88
CA LEU A 179 6.41 9.80 9.94
C LEU A 179 7.94 9.66 10.02
N TYR A 180 8.39 8.42 10.16
CA TYR A 180 9.79 8.02 10.28
C TYR A 180 10.36 7.60 8.94
N LYS A 181 11.51 8.16 8.56
CA LYS A 181 12.29 7.61 7.44
C LYS A 181 13.02 6.37 7.95
N ILE A 182 12.84 5.24 7.28
CA ILE A 182 13.56 4.01 7.58
C ILE A 182 14.51 3.61 6.42
N GLY A 183 15.61 2.95 6.77
CA GLY A 183 16.65 2.55 5.83
C GLY A 183 17.68 3.64 5.51
N SER A 184 18.83 3.22 4.98
CA SER A 184 19.99 4.10 4.70
C SER A 184 19.93 4.81 3.35
N SER A 185 19.09 4.36 2.42
CA SER A 185 18.97 4.96 1.09
C SER A 185 18.29 6.32 1.12
N CYS A 186 18.73 7.22 0.24
CA CYS A 186 18.18 8.55 0.07
C CYS A 186 16.72 8.50 -0.43
N MET A 187 15.86 9.34 0.17
CA MET A 187 14.52 9.61 -0.33
C MET A 187 14.34 11.13 -0.36
N SER A 188 13.89 11.66 -1.48
CA SER A 188 13.58 13.08 -1.62
C SER A 188 12.08 13.25 -1.87
N VAL A 189 11.49 14.28 -1.27
CA VAL A 189 10.10 14.68 -1.56
C VAL A 189 10.13 15.74 -2.65
N GLY A 190 9.58 15.42 -3.82
CA GLY A 190 9.76 16.22 -5.02
C GLY A 190 8.85 17.45 -5.10
N ARG A 191 7.56 17.33 -4.74
CA ARG A 191 6.58 18.44 -4.69
C ARG A 191 5.46 18.14 -3.69
N PHE A 192 4.92 19.21 -3.11
CA PHE A 192 3.63 19.28 -2.43
C PHE A 192 2.71 20.24 -3.18
N MET A 193 1.47 19.84 -3.41
CA MET A 193 0.42 20.74 -3.90
C MET A 193 -0.87 20.52 -3.08
N PRO A 194 -1.50 21.59 -2.54
CA PRO A 194 -1.02 22.98 -2.52
C PRO A 194 0.32 23.13 -1.77
N PRO A 195 1.14 24.16 -2.09
CA PRO A 195 2.38 24.40 -1.37
C PRO A 195 2.07 24.55 0.12
N PRO A 196 2.76 23.81 1.00
CA PRO A 196 2.44 23.77 2.40
C PRO A 196 2.98 25.01 3.11
N ASP A 197 2.20 25.59 4.02
CA ASP A 197 2.68 26.66 4.90
C ASP A 197 3.78 26.16 5.87
N GLU A 198 3.88 24.83 6.15
CA GLU A 198 4.80 24.28 7.15
C GLU A 198 5.26 22.81 6.91
N ILE A 199 5.77 22.43 5.71
CA ILE A 199 6.39 21.10 5.55
C ILE A 199 7.92 21.19 5.46
N SER A 200 8.59 20.71 6.50
CA SER A 200 10.04 20.50 6.50
C SER A 200 10.38 19.18 5.79
N LEU A 201 11.16 19.30 4.71
CA LEU A 201 11.57 18.21 3.84
C LEU A 201 12.28 17.08 4.61
N CYS A 202 11.89 15.82 4.35
CA CYS A 202 12.75 14.68 4.62
C CYS A 202 14.04 14.84 3.80
N SER A 203 15.11 15.33 4.39
CA SER A 203 16.43 15.28 3.76
C SER A 203 16.95 13.84 3.81
N CYS A 204 17.90 13.49 2.93
CA CYS A 204 18.59 12.19 2.98
C CYS A 204 19.20 11.88 4.35
N ALA A 205 19.47 12.91 5.17
CA ALA A 205 20.19 12.79 6.44
C ALA A 205 19.27 12.73 7.68
N SER A 206 17.95 12.96 7.56
CA SER A 206 17.04 12.97 8.71
C SER A 206 16.25 11.67 8.84
N GLU A 207 16.31 11.03 10.01
CA GLU A 207 15.51 9.84 10.36
C GLU A 207 14.07 10.20 10.77
N ARG A 208 13.83 11.45 11.16
CA ARG A 208 12.52 11.98 11.53
C ARG A 208 12.13 13.10 10.59
N CYS A 209 10.88 13.05 10.15
CA CYS A 209 10.28 14.11 9.40
C CYS A 209 9.08 14.60 10.21
N ASN A 210 9.14 15.86 10.64
CA ASN A 210 8.04 16.49 11.35
C ASN A 210 7.14 17.18 10.31
N TRP A 211 5.94 16.64 10.11
CA TRP A 211 4.85 17.34 9.46
C TRP A 211 4.01 17.97 10.56
N ALA A 212 4.19 19.27 10.81
CA ALA A 212 3.23 19.99 11.64
C ALA A 212 1.96 20.15 10.79
N THR A 213 0.87 19.51 11.21
CA THR A 213 -0.44 19.81 10.61
C THR A 213 -1.02 21.01 11.38
N GLY A 214 -1.09 22.16 10.71
CA GLY A 214 -1.88 23.29 11.19
C GLY A 214 -3.36 22.89 11.23
N LEU A 215 -4.00 23.10 12.37
CA LEU A 215 -5.46 23.09 12.52
C LEU A 215 -6.07 24.30 11.82
#